data_AF-A0A9E4QE57-F1
#
_entry.id   AF-A0A9E4QE57-F1
#
_cell.length_a   1.000
_cell.length_b   1.000
_cell.length_c   1.000
_cell.angle_alpha   90.00
_cell.angle_beta   90.00
_cell.angle_gamma   90.00
#
_symmetry.space_group_name_H-M   'P 1'
#
loop_
_entity.id
_entity.type
_entity.pdbx_description
1 polymer ?
#
loop_
_entity_poly.entity_id
_entity_poly.type
_entity_poly.pdbx_seq_one_letter_code
_entity_poly.pdbx_strand_id
1 'polypeptide(L)'
;MVKRLRRGLLSALLALLLVTAGNSDFRPSTVDLTISPYKYSLVRWEVSNFMDKWVRQVWTLLPWNPKVDRERRNALAQEFFTLGQQAAELERQLGIPSTGSGSLLSEDEARSARSEVLRVAQRRSKIRPLVEQAIEAEISAVLAQEGFASRIGFIFPPVDTVFTSSPGVLVLSPRERIFRQKTVLLAPGIGDEERDRIEDRLFFEENLSALVEDT
;
A
#
# COMPACT_ATOMS: atom_id res chain seq x y z
N MET A 1 46.21 2.81 4.72
CA MET A 1 45.60 3.79 3.78
C MET A 1 44.07 3.67 3.73
N VAL A 2 43.52 2.47 3.48
CA VAL A 2 42.07 2.19 3.37
C VAL A 2 41.21 2.64 4.58
N LYS A 3 41.71 2.47 5.81
CA LYS A 3 40.99 2.90 7.03
C LYS A 3 40.81 4.42 7.14
N ARG A 4 41.75 5.22 6.63
CA ARG A 4 41.66 6.69 6.65
C ARG A 4 40.71 7.18 5.55
N LEU A 5 40.74 6.52 4.38
CA LEU A 5 39.82 6.81 3.27
C LEU A 5 38.36 6.49 3.65
N ARG A 6 38.10 5.34 4.28
CA ARG A 6 36.77 4.97 4.78
C ARG A 6 36.23 5.95 5.82
N ARG A 7 37.08 6.42 6.73
CA ARG A 7 36.70 7.44 7.74
C ARG A 7 36.35 8.76 7.06
N GLY A 8 37.18 9.23 6.13
CA GLY A 8 36.89 10.46 5.36
C GLY A 8 35.59 10.39 4.58
N LEU A 9 35.29 9.23 3.96
CA LEU A 9 34.04 9.04 3.20
C LEU A 9 32.80 9.01 4.12
N LEU A 10 32.90 8.37 5.29
CA LEU A 10 31.84 8.40 6.31
C LEU A 10 31.61 9.81 6.86
N SER A 11 32.69 10.57 7.10
CA SER A 11 32.60 11.97 7.54
C SER A 11 31.92 12.85 6.49
N ALA A 12 32.27 12.67 5.21
CA ALA A 12 31.66 13.42 4.11
C ALA A 12 30.18 13.06 3.93
N LEU A 13 29.82 11.79 4.09
CA LEU A 13 28.43 11.33 3.98
C LEU A 13 27.58 11.80 5.17
N LEU A 14 28.15 11.83 6.38
CA LEU A 14 27.52 12.40 7.57
C LEU A 14 27.33 13.92 7.42
N ALA A 15 28.34 14.63 6.91
CA ALA A 15 28.25 16.06 6.65
C ALA A 15 27.20 16.37 5.58
N LEU A 16 27.13 15.57 4.51
CA LEU A 16 26.09 15.69 3.48
C LEU A 16 24.70 15.47 4.08
N LEU A 17 24.51 14.43 4.90
CA LEU A 17 23.26 14.17 5.62
C LEU A 17 22.85 15.36 6.51
N LEU A 18 23.78 15.90 7.29
CA LEU A 18 23.53 17.04 8.17
C LEU A 18 23.17 18.31 7.38
N VAL A 19 23.82 18.57 6.26
CA VAL A 19 23.50 19.72 5.39
C VAL A 19 22.15 19.53 4.73
N THR A 20 21.83 18.32 4.24
CA THR A 20 20.53 18.04 3.63
C THR A 20 19.37 18.07 4.63
N ALA A 21 19.60 17.63 5.87
CA ALA A 21 18.62 17.68 6.95
C ALA A 21 18.46 19.08 7.55
N GLY A 22 19.54 19.87 7.59
CA GLY A 22 19.55 21.23 8.13
C GLY A 22 18.99 22.29 7.17
N ASN A 23 19.00 22.05 5.85
CA ASN A 23 18.47 22.98 4.85
C ASN A 23 16.97 22.83 4.56
N SER A 24 16.29 21.84 5.13
CA SER A 24 14.83 21.78 5.06
C SER A 24 14.24 22.65 6.16
N ASP A 25 13.85 23.87 5.81
CA ASP A 25 13.04 24.77 6.64
C ASP A 25 11.63 24.14 6.80
N PHE A 26 11.54 23.04 7.55
CA PHE A 26 10.31 22.28 7.73
C PHE A 26 9.41 23.02 8.71
N ARG A 27 8.61 23.94 8.19
CA ARG A 27 7.56 24.65 8.92
C ARG A 27 6.23 24.02 8.54
N PRO A 28 5.74 23.00 9.29
CA PRO A 28 4.49 22.35 8.96
C PRO A 28 3.35 23.37 9.06
N SER A 29 2.49 23.41 8.03
CA SER A 29 1.24 24.17 8.08
C SER A 29 0.27 23.53 9.09
N THR A 30 -0.74 24.27 9.56
CA THR A 30 -1.81 23.72 10.41
C THR A 30 -2.45 22.49 9.75
N VAL A 31 -2.67 22.57 8.43
CA VAL A 31 -3.14 21.44 7.62
C VAL A 31 -2.21 20.24 7.73
N ASP A 32 -0.89 20.44 7.60
CA ASP A 32 0.09 19.35 7.70
C ASP A 32 0.14 18.72 9.09
N LEU A 33 -0.03 19.50 10.16
CA LEU A 33 -0.12 19.00 11.54
C LEU A 33 -1.41 18.20 11.75
N THR A 34 -2.53 18.71 11.22
CA THR A 34 -3.83 18.07 11.31
C THR A 34 -3.85 16.69 10.66
N ILE A 35 -3.16 16.54 9.52
CA ILE A 35 -3.18 15.27 8.78
C ILE A 35 -1.98 14.38 9.09
N SER A 36 -0.97 14.87 9.83
CA SER A 36 0.30 14.18 10.09
C SER A 36 0.15 12.72 10.55
N PRO A 37 -0.80 12.37 11.46
CA PRO A 37 -0.97 10.98 11.90
C PRO A 37 -1.44 10.05 10.78
N TYR A 38 -2.10 10.61 9.77
CA TYR A 38 -2.78 9.88 8.72
C TYR A 38 -2.01 9.92 7.39
N LYS A 39 -0.88 10.62 7.27
CA LYS A 39 -0.16 10.74 6.00
C LYS A 39 0.42 9.40 5.55
N TYR A 40 0.14 9.03 4.31
CA TYR A 40 0.85 7.94 3.66
C TYR A 40 2.21 8.41 3.16
N SER A 41 3.27 7.66 3.48
CA SER A 41 4.62 7.93 3.01
C SER A 41 5.08 6.81 2.11
N LEU A 42 5.16 7.10 0.80
CA LEU A 42 5.65 6.15 -0.20
C LEU A 42 7.07 5.70 0.12
N VAL A 43 7.98 6.63 0.44
CA VAL A 43 9.38 6.31 0.79
C VAL A 43 9.47 5.40 2.02
N ARG A 44 8.66 5.67 3.06
CA ARG A 44 8.63 4.81 4.25
C ARG A 44 8.12 3.41 3.91
N TRP A 45 7.06 3.34 3.10
CA TRP A 45 6.51 2.08 2.62
C TRP A 45 7.55 1.32 1.77
N GLU A 46 8.25 1.99 0.86
CA GLU A 46 9.30 1.40 0.03
C GLU A 46 10.38 0.79 0.91
N VAL A 47 10.94 1.54 1.85
CA VAL A 47 12.01 1.03 2.73
C VAL A 47 11.54 -0.17 3.58
N SER A 48 10.31 -0.14 4.09
CA SER A 48 9.79 -1.24 4.93
C SER A 48 9.49 -2.52 4.15
N ASN A 49 9.10 -2.42 2.88
CA ASN A 49 8.72 -3.60 2.08
C ASN A 49 9.88 -4.14 1.26
N PHE A 50 10.69 -3.25 0.69
CA PHE A 50 11.80 -3.56 -0.20
C PHE A 50 12.91 -4.35 0.54
N MET A 51 13.39 -3.91 1.70
CA MET A 51 14.59 -4.54 2.30
C MET A 51 14.37 -5.99 2.75
N ASP A 52 13.25 -6.28 3.40
CA ASP A 52 13.03 -7.58 4.05
C ASP A 52 12.76 -8.70 3.04
N LYS A 53 12.07 -8.39 1.94
CA LYS A 53 11.70 -9.38 0.93
C LYS A 53 12.85 -9.67 -0.02
N TRP A 54 13.71 -8.70 -0.29
CA TRP A 54 14.83 -8.82 -1.22
C TRP A 54 15.89 -9.77 -0.75
N VAL A 55 16.24 -9.74 0.53
CA VAL A 55 17.19 -10.70 1.10
C VAL A 55 16.69 -12.11 0.84
N ARG A 56 15.40 -12.40 1.08
CA ARG A 56 14.80 -13.72 0.80
C ARG A 56 14.76 -14.04 -0.69
N GLN A 57 14.38 -13.08 -1.54
CA GLN A 57 14.29 -13.24 -3.00
C GLN A 57 15.64 -13.56 -3.64
N VAL A 58 16.72 -12.93 -3.18
CA VAL A 58 18.09 -13.18 -3.66
C VAL A 58 18.51 -14.62 -3.36
N TRP A 59 18.10 -15.18 -2.21
CA TRP A 59 18.36 -16.59 -1.88
C TRP A 59 17.53 -17.57 -2.73
N THR A 60 16.30 -17.19 -3.13
CA THR A 60 15.41 -18.05 -3.93
C THR A 60 15.69 -18.02 -5.43
N LEU A 61 16.39 -16.99 -5.94
CA LEU A 61 16.84 -16.90 -7.35
C LEU A 61 18.01 -17.84 -7.68
N LEU A 62 18.60 -18.47 -6.67
CA LEU A 62 19.68 -19.43 -6.88
C LEU A 62 19.13 -20.74 -7.47
N PRO A 63 19.89 -21.38 -8.38
CA PRO A 63 19.41 -22.50 -9.22
C PRO A 63 18.98 -23.76 -8.46
N TRP A 64 19.24 -23.83 -7.15
CA TRP A 64 18.94 -24.97 -6.28
C TRP A 64 17.56 -24.92 -5.61
N ASN A 65 16.78 -23.85 -5.80
CA ASN A 65 15.42 -23.79 -5.23
C ASN A 65 14.40 -24.37 -6.21
N PRO A 66 13.60 -25.39 -5.81
CA PRO A 66 12.57 -25.96 -6.69
C PRO A 66 11.55 -24.89 -7.07
N LYS A 67 11.39 -24.66 -8.37
CA LYS A 67 10.37 -23.75 -8.91
C LYS A 67 9.00 -24.42 -8.74
N VAL A 68 8.09 -23.77 -8.02
CA VAL A 68 6.67 -24.16 -8.02
C VAL A 68 6.17 -24.14 -9.47
N ASP A 69 5.46 -25.19 -9.84
CA ASP A 69 4.92 -25.36 -11.18
C ASP A 69 4.00 -24.20 -11.59
N ARG A 70 4.10 -23.77 -12.85
CA ARG A 70 3.42 -22.57 -13.36
C ARG A 70 1.90 -22.70 -13.29
N GLU A 71 1.38 -23.90 -13.56
CA GLU A 71 -0.07 -24.17 -13.46
C GLU A 71 -0.59 -23.93 -12.04
N ARG A 72 0.16 -24.40 -11.04
CA ARG A 72 -0.21 -24.20 -9.63
C ARG A 72 -0.19 -22.72 -9.24
N ARG A 73 0.79 -21.96 -9.73
CA ARG A 73 0.87 -20.50 -9.50
C ARG A 73 -0.31 -19.75 -10.09
N ASN A 74 -0.70 -20.09 -11.31
CA ASN A 74 -1.87 -19.50 -11.99
C ASN A 74 -3.17 -19.80 -11.23
N ALA A 75 -3.36 -21.05 -10.79
CA ALA A 75 -4.53 -21.44 -10.00
C ALA A 75 -4.62 -20.66 -8.68
N LEU A 76 -3.50 -20.44 -7.99
CA LEU A 76 -3.45 -19.64 -6.76
C LEU A 76 -3.79 -18.16 -7.02
N ALA A 77 -3.28 -17.58 -8.09
CA ALA A 77 -3.59 -16.21 -8.47
C ALA A 77 -5.09 -16.04 -8.79
N GLN A 78 -5.67 -16.98 -9.55
CA GLN A 78 -7.09 -16.97 -9.88
C GLN A 78 -7.97 -17.14 -8.63
N GLU A 79 -7.62 -18.06 -7.73
CA GLU A 79 -8.31 -18.23 -6.44
C GLU A 79 -8.29 -16.92 -5.65
N PHE A 80 -7.13 -16.28 -5.55
CA PHE A 80 -6.98 -15.02 -4.84
C PHE A 80 -7.88 -13.92 -5.39
N PHE A 81 -7.85 -13.65 -6.69
CA PHE A 81 -8.71 -12.60 -7.26
C PHE A 81 -10.20 -12.92 -7.13
N THR A 82 -10.58 -14.19 -7.30
CA THR A 82 -11.99 -14.64 -7.13
C THR A 82 -12.46 -14.41 -5.70
N LEU A 83 -11.66 -14.77 -4.69
CA LEU A 83 -12.00 -14.51 -3.29
C LEU A 83 -12.16 -13.00 -3.01
N GLY A 84 -11.46 -12.14 -3.75
CA GLY A 84 -11.57 -10.69 -3.59
C GLY A 84 -12.89 -10.14 -4.09
N GLN A 85 -13.33 -10.64 -5.23
CA GLN A 85 -14.65 -10.33 -5.77
C GLN A 85 -15.76 -10.82 -4.84
N GLN A 86 -15.60 -12.02 -4.27
CA GLN A 86 -16.55 -12.55 -3.28
C GLN A 86 -16.60 -11.70 -2.01
N ALA A 87 -15.46 -11.30 -1.46
CA ALA A 87 -15.41 -10.42 -0.29
C ALA A 87 -16.12 -9.08 -0.57
N ALA A 88 -15.83 -8.43 -1.69
CA ALA A 88 -16.43 -7.15 -2.06
C ALA A 88 -17.95 -7.25 -2.29
N GLU A 89 -18.45 -8.35 -2.85
CA GLU A 89 -19.89 -8.60 -2.98
C GLU A 89 -20.56 -8.77 -1.61
N LEU A 90 -19.97 -9.57 -0.73
CA LEU A 90 -20.50 -9.78 0.63
C LEU A 90 -20.48 -8.49 1.46
N GLU A 91 -19.42 -7.69 1.35
CA GLU A 91 -19.32 -6.39 2.02
C GLU A 91 -20.38 -5.40 1.49
N ARG A 92 -20.65 -5.38 0.18
CA ARG A 92 -21.75 -4.58 -0.39
C ARG A 92 -23.10 -5.00 0.16
N GLN A 93 -23.36 -6.30 0.30
CA GLN A 93 -24.61 -6.79 0.89
C GLN A 93 -24.79 -6.36 2.35
N LEU A 94 -23.68 -6.22 3.09
CA LEU A 94 -23.68 -5.76 4.48
C LEU A 94 -23.73 -4.23 4.62
N GLY A 95 -23.17 -3.49 3.66
CA GLY A 95 -22.95 -2.04 3.72
C GLY A 95 -24.02 -1.18 3.06
N ILE A 96 -25.05 -1.76 2.43
CA ILE A 96 -26.20 -1.00 1.91
C ILE A 96 -27.20 -0.80 3.06
N PRO A 97 -27.31 0.39 3.69
CA PRO A 97 -28.53 0.73 4.40
C PRO A 97 -29.65 0.80 3.37
N SER A 98 -30.62 -0.10 3.45
CA SER A 98 -31.80 -0.10 2.56
C SER A 98 -32.59 1.20 2.73
N THR A 99 -32.22 2.27 2.02
CA THR A 99 -32.91 3.56 2.01
C THR A 99 -34.24 3.53 1.25
N GLY A 100 -34.83 2.34 1.06
CA GLY A 100 -36.10 2.15 0.40
C GLY A 100 -36.64 0.76 0.67
N SER A 101 -37.57 0.67 1.62
CA SER A 101 -38.65 -0.32 1.69
C SER A 101 -38.36 -1.72 1.11
N GLY A 102 -37.77 -2.62 1.90
CA GLY A 102 -37.77 -4.06 1.58
C GLY A 102 -36.63 -4.85 2.21
N SER A 103 -36.88 -5.41 3.39
CA SER A 103 -36.04 -6.35 4.16
C SER A 103 -34.69 -5.81 4.65
N LEU A 104 -34.62 -5.53 5.95
CA LEU A 104 -33.38 -5.67 6.69
C LEU A 104 -32.97 -7.16 6.57
N LEU A 105 -31.70 -7.45 6.32
CA LEU A 105 -31.18 -8.80 6.57
C LEU A 105 -31.57 -9.18 8.00
N SER A 106 -32.09 -10.38 8.21
CA SER A 106 -32.28 -10.87 9.57
C SER A 106 -30.94 -10.81 10.31
N GLU A 107 -30.95 -10.55 11.62
CA GLU A 107 -29.72 -10.51 12.43
C GLU A 107 -28.87 -11.78 12.24
N ASP A 108 -29.51 -12.92 12.02
CA ASP A 108 -28.83 -14.19 11.74
C ASP A 108 -28.20 -14.25 10.34
N GLU A 109 -28.85 -13.68 9.33
CA GLU A 109 -28.31 -13.57 7.96
C GLU A 109 -27.12 -12.61 7.91
N ALA A 110 -27.24 -11.46 8.58
CA ALA A 110 -26.14 -10.51 8.73
C ALA A 110 -24.95 -11.12 9.49
N ARG A 111 -25.20 -11.90 10.55
CA ARG A 111 -24.16 -12.61 11.29
C ARG A 111 -23.47 -13.69 10.44
N SER A 112 -24.24 -14.44 9.65
CA SER A 112 -23.72 -15.44 8.72
C SER A 112 -22.84 -14.79 7.64
N ALA A 113 -23.33 -13.73 6.99
CA ALA A 113 -22.58 -13.00 5.97
C ALA A 113 -21.27 -12.41 6.52
N ARG A 114 -21.29 -11.80 7.71
CA ARG A 114 -20.07 -11.32 8.40
C ARG A 114 -19.07 -12.45 8.64
N SER A 115 -19.54 -13.62 9.06
CA SER A 115 -18.66 -14.79 9.28
C SER A 115 -18.02 -15.28 7.98
N GLU A 116 -18.75 -15.20 6.87
CA GLU A 116 -18.24 -15.56 5.55
C GLU A 116 -17.18 -14.57 5.05
N VAL A 117 -17.41 -13.26 5.22
CA VAL A 117 -16.41 -12.22 4.93
C VAL A 117 -15.10 -12.50 5.67
N LEU A 118 -15.18 -12.81 6.98
CA LEU A 118 -13.99 -13.15 7.78
C LEU A 118 -13.28 -14.39 7.26
N ARG A 119 -14.03 -15.43 6.85
CA ARG A 119 -13.48 -16.67 6.29
C ARG A 119 -12.74 -16.40 4.98
N VAL A 120 -13.36 -15.64 4.08
CA VAL A 120 -12.79 -15.25 2.78
C VAL A 120 -11.54 -14.40 2.99
N ALA A 121 -11.59 -13.41 3.89
CA ALA A 121 -10.45 -12.56 4.23
C ALA A 121 -9.28 -13.38 4.80
N GLN A 122 -9.55 -14.34 5.69
CA GLN A 122 -8.53 -15.21 6.25
C GLN A 122 -7.89 -16.09 5.16
N ARG A 123 -8.68 -16.65 4.24
CA ARG A 123 -8.16 -17.45 3.13
C ARG A 123 -7.30 -16.60 2.20
N ARG A 124 -7.75 -15.41 1.83
CA ARG A 124 -6.99 -14.44 1.02
C ARG A 124 -5.64 -14.11 1.67
N SER A 125 -5.64 -13.79 2.96
CA SER A 125 -4.42 -13.49 3.72
C SER A 125 -3.41 -14.65 3.70
N LYS A 126 -3.91 -15.90 3.83
CA LYS A 126 -3.05 -17.11 3.79
C LYS A 126 -2.39 -17.34 2.43
N ILE A 127 -3.11 -17.11 1.33
CA ILE A 127 -2.58 -17.37 -0.02
C ILE A 127 -1.85 -16.16 -0.63
N ARG A 128 -2.05 -14.94 -0.11
CA ARG A 128 -1.43 -13.70 -0.61
C ARG A 128 0.09 -13.82 -0.85
N PRO A 129 0.92 -14.31 0.10
CA PRO A 129 2.36 -14.39 -0.15
C PRO A 129 2.74 -15.30 -1.31
N LEU A 130 1.96 -16.37 -1.56
CA LEU A 130 2.19 -17.28 -2.67
C LEU A 130 1.84 -16.64 -4.02
N VAL A 131 0.82 -15.79 -4.03
CA VAL A 131 0.39 -15.07 -5.23
C VAL A 131 1.35 -13.94 -5.58
N GLU A 132 1.86 -13.21 -4.59
CA GLU A 132 2.93 -12.22 -4.80
C GLU A 132 4.17 -12.88 -5.42
N GLN A 133 4.62 -14.00 -4.87
CA GLN A 133 5.74 -14.77 -5.43
C GLN A 133 5.45 -15.26 -6.85
N ALA A 134 4.20 -15.65 -7.13
CA ALA A 134 3.79 -16.06 -8.47
C ALA A 134 3.93 -14.92 -9.47
N ILE A 135 3.43 -13.73 -9.13
CA ILE A 135 3.49 -12.54 -9.98
C ILE A 135 4.94 -12.09 -10.17
N GLU A 136 5.74 -12.07 -9.10
CA GLU A 136 7.17 -11.75 -9.17
C GLU A 136 7.92 -12.69 -10.11
N ALA A 137 7.63 -13.99 -10.04
CA ALA A 137 8.25 -14.98 -10.91
C ALA A 137 7.86 -14.78 -12.39
N GLU A 138 6.58 -14.46 -12.66
CA GLU A 138 6.12 -14.18 -14.03
C GLU A 138 6.72 -12.89 -14.59
N ILE A 139 6.73 -11.79 -13.81
CA ILE A 139 7.37 -10.53 -14.22
C ILE A 139 8.88 -10.75 -14.44
N SER A 140 9.55 -11.47 -13.53
CA SER A 140 10.98 -11.78 -13.68
C SER A 140 11.26 -12.61 -14.93
N ALA A 141 10.38 -13.56 -15.27
CA ALA A 141 10.53 -14.35 -16.48
C ALA A 141 10.39 -13.49 -17.76
N VAL A 142 9.42 -12.56 -17.78
CA VAL A 142 9.26 -11.61 -18.89
C VAL A 142 10.47 -10.69 -18.98
N LEU A 143 10.93 -10.09 -17.88
CA LEU A 143 12.11 -9.22 -17.86
C LEU A 143 13.38 -9.94 -18.35
N ALA A 144 13.55 -11.22 -18.02
CA ALA A 144 14.66 -12.02 -18.53
C ALA A 144 14.57 -12.22 -20.06
N GLN A 145 13.38 -12.47 -20.59
CA GLN A 145 13.14 -12.61 -22.03
C GLN A 145 13.40 -11.30 -22.79
N GLU A 146 13.04 -10.16 -22.19
CA GLU A 146 13.28 -8.82 -22.73
C GLU A 146 14.73 -8.33 -22.57
N GLY A 147 15.64 -9.18 -22.06
CA GLY A 147 17.07 -8.85 -21.97
C GLY A 147 17.47 -7.97 -20.79
N PHE A 148 16.59 -7.80 -19.79
CA PHE A 148 16.92 -7.10 -18.54
C PHE A 148 17.72 -7.96 -17.56
N ALA A 149 17.90 -9.24 -17.84
CA ALA A 149 18.82 -10.08 -17.08
C ALA A 149 20.27 -9.67 -17.34
N SER A 150 21.05 -9.51 -16.27
CA SER A 150 22.50 -9.33 -16.37
C SER A 150 23.16 -10.52 -17.06
N ARG A 151 24.44 -10.37 -17.46
CA ARG A 151 25.23 -11.44 -18.10
C ARG A 151 25.32 -12.73 -17.30
N ILE A 152 25.07 -12.66 -15.99
CA ILE A 152 25.07 -13.81 -15.06
C ILE A 152 23.66 -14.35 -14.77
N GLY A 153 22.65 -13.91 -15.52
CA GLY A 153 21.26 -14.37 -15.39
C GLY A 153 20.47 -13.73 -14.23
N PHE A 154 21.01 -12.69 -13.60
CA PHE A 154 20.41 -12.02 -12.45
C PHE A 154 19.72 -10.71 -12.85
N ILE A 155 18.49 -10.48 -12.38
CA ILE A 155 17.76 -9.21 -12.57
C ILE A 155 18.01 -8.32 -11.35
N PHE A 156 18.58 -7.13 -11.60
CA PHE A 156 18.75 -6.11 -10.58
C PHE A 156 18.09 -4.81 -11.03
N PRO A 157 17.28 -4.18 -10.18
CA PRO A 157 16.99 -4.59 -8.81
C PRO A 157 15.88 -5.71 -8.88
N PRO A 158 15.87 -6.80 -8.06
CA PRO A 158 14.89 -7.89 -8.18
C PRO A 158 13.43 -7.42 -8.15
N VAL A 159 12.55 -8.21 -8.76
CA VAL A 159 11.11 -7.91 -8.73
C VAL A 159 10.56 -8.21 -7.35
N ASP A 160 9.82 -7.26 -6.81
CA ASP A 160 9.13 -7.35 -5.53
C ASP A 160 7.75 -6.70 -5.64
N THR A 161 6.72 -7.40 -5.18
CA THR A 161 5.33 -6.97 -5.26
C THR A 161 4.63 -7.22 -3.94
N VAL A 162 3.79 -6.29 -3.49
CA VAL A 162 3.02 -6.47 -2.26
C VAL A 162 1.57 -6.08 -2.53
N PHE A 163 0.63 -6.95 -2.16
CA PHE A 163 -0.79 -6.61 -2.19
C PHE A 163 -1.19 -5.89 -0.91
N THR A 164 -1.48 -4.60 -1.05
CA THR A 164 -1.96 -3.72 0.01
C THR A 164 -3.21 -2.96 -0.46
N SER A 165 -4.00 -2.45 0.47
CA SER A 165 -5.09 -1.53 0.15
C SER A 165 -4.53 -0.24 -0.44
N SER A 166 -5.27 0.34 -1.38
CA SER A 166 -4.88 1.62 -1.99
C SER A 166 -4.87 2.73 -0.93
N PRO A 167 -3.88 3.63 -0.92
CA PRO A 167 -3.90 4.81 -0.06
C PRO A 167 -5.15 5.66 -0.33
N GLY A 168 -5.75 6.21 0.73
CA GLY A 168 -6.79 7.21 0.58
C GLY A 168 -6.22 8.54 0.09
N VAL A 169 -7.10 9.46 -0.31
CA VAL A 169 -6.73 10.79 -0.75
C VAL A 169 -7.53 11.86 -0.03
N LEU A 170 -6.82 12.84 0.54
CA LEU A 170 -7.41 14.09 1.02
C LEU A 170 -7.30 15.15 -0.07
N VAL A 171 -8.44 15.67 -0.49
CA VAL A 171 -8.54 16.75 -1.46
C VAL A 171 -8.96 18.02 -0.74
N LEU A 172 -8.16 19.08 -0.86
CA LEU A 172 -8.45 20.39 -0.27
C LEU A 172 -8.83 21.38 -1.36
N SER A 173 -9.90 22.13 -1.13
CA SER A 173 -10.41 23.19 -2.00
C SER A 173 -10.74 24.45 -1.18
N PRO A 174 -10.50 25.66 -1.71
CA PRO A 174 -11.09 26.87 -1.18
C PRO A 174 -12.62 26.78 -1.19
N ARG A 175 -13.28 27.47 -0.26
CA ARG A 175 -14.76 27.52 -0.17
C ARG A 175 -15.38 28.47 -1.19
N GLU A 176 -14.64 29.48 -1.62
CA GLU A 176 -15.14 30.55 -2.50
C GLU A 176 -15.16 30.15 -3.98
N ARG A 177 -14.46 29.06 -4.35
CA ARG A 177 -14.40 28.57 -5.73
C ARG A 177 -14.12 27.08 -5.76
N ILE A 178 -14.66 26.40 -6.78
CA ILE A 178 -14.34 24.99 -7.05
C ILE A 178 -12.90 24.95 -7.60
N PHE A 179 -11.93 24.62 -6.75
CA PHE A 179 -10.53 24.57 -7.14
C PHE A 179 -9.76 23.58 -6.27
N ARG A 180 -9.13 22.59 -6.88
CA ARG A 180 -8.29 21.63 -6.15
C ARG A 180 -6.95 22.27 -5.76
N GLN A 181 -6.87 22.78 -4.54
CA GLN A 181 -5.70 23.49 -4.00
C GLN A 181 -4.57 22.54 -3.60
N LYS A 182 -4.88 21.45 -2.89
CA LYS A 182 -3.87 20.49 -2.43
C LYS A 182 -4.46 19.08 -2.42
N THR A 183 -3.62 18.10 -2.70
CA THR A 183 -3.97 16.69 -2.65
C THR A 183 -2.91 15.97 -1.83
N VAL A 184 -3.34 15.22 -0.82
CA VAL A 184 -2.44 14.51 0.09
C VAL A 184 -2.84 13.06 0.18
N LEU A 185 -1.87 12.15 0.05
CA LEU A 185 -2.11 10.73 0.27
C LEU A 185 -2.24 10.44 1.75
N LEU A 186 -3.27 9.68 2.09
CA LEU A 186 -3.58 9.23 3.43
C LEU A 186 -3.41 7.72 3.55
N ALA A 187 -3.11 7.25 4.75
CA ALA A 187 -3.02 5.84 5.06
C ALA A 187 -4.36 5.16 4.75
N PRO A 188 -4.34 3.93 4.21
CA PRO A 188 -5.57 3.20 3.94
C PRO A 188 -6.33 2.87 5.23
N GLY A 189 -7.65 2.71 5.14
CA GLY A 189 -8.48 2.19 6.23
C GLY A 189 -8.82 3.21 7.33
N ILE A 190 -8.85 4.50 7.00
CA ILE A 190 -9.38 5.53 7.90
C ILE A 190 -10.89 5.35 7.96
N GLY A 191 -11.44 5.14 9.17
CA GLY A 191 -12.88 4.96 9.36
C GLY A 191 -13.67 6.25 9.15
N ASP A 192 -14.96 6.15 8.82
CA ASP A 192 -15.80 7.30 8.45
C ASP A 192 -15.86 8.38 9.53
N GLU A 193 -16.02 8.00 10.81
CA GLU A 193 -15.97 8.97 11.92
C GLU A 193 -14.67 9.77 11.96
N GLU A 194 -13.56 9.14 11.57
CA GLU A 194 -12.24 9.76 11.60
C GLU A 194 -12.00 10.62 10.35
N ARG A 195 -12.61 10.25 9.21
CA ARG A 195 -12.69 11.10 8.01
C ARG A 195 -13.45 12.39 8.32
N ASP A 196 -14.66 12.27 8.88
CA ASP A 196 -15.50 13.40 9.26
C ASP A 196 -14.75 14.35 10.20
N ARG A 197 -14.07 13.80 11.22
CA ARG A 197 -13.24 14.60 12.14
C ARG A 197 -12.11 15.35 11.43
N ILE A 198 -11.44 14.73 10.45
CA ILE A 198 -10.37 15.38 9.68
C ILE A 198 -10.97 16.52 8.83
N GLU A 199 -12.07 16.25 8.14
CA GLU A 199 -12.75 17.22 7.26
C GLU A 199 -13.28 18.42 8.04
N ASP A 200 -13.99 18.16 9.14
CA ASP A 200 -14.54 19.19 10.03
C ASP A 200 -13.43 20.05 10.63
N ARG A 201 -12.34 19.44 11.10
CA ARG A 201 -11.23 20.21 11.68
C ARG A 201 -10.61 21.16 10.65
N LEU A 202 -10.41 20.70 9.42
CA LEU A 202 -9.88 21.53 8.34
C LEU A 202 -10.86 22.64 7.91
N PHE A 203 -12.16 22.36 8.03
CA PHE A 203 -13.18 23.38 7.83
C PHE A 203 -13.14 24.45 8.92
N PHE A 204 -13.16 24.08 10.21
CA PHE A 204 -13.23 25.03 11.32
C PHE A 204 -11.94 25.82 11.53
N GLU A 205 -10.77 25.20 11.35
CA GLU A 205 -9.48 25.84 11.61
C GLU A 205 -8.96 26.66 10.42
N GLU A 206 -9.19 26.18 9.20
CA GLU A 206 -8.56 26.73 7.99
C GLU A 206 -9.56 27.24 6.94
N ASN A 207 -10.87 27.12 7.21
CA ASN A 207 -11.94 27.49 6.27
C ASN A 207 -11.78 26.84 4.88
N LEU A 208 -11.32 25.58 4.87
CA LEU A 208 -11.13 24.78 3.65
C LEU A 208 -12.28 23.78 3.49
N SER A 209 -12.65 23.50 2.25
CA SER A 209 -13.41 22.30 1.92
C SER A 209 -12.42 21.15 1.83
N ALA A 210 -12.63 20.12 2.65
CA ALA A 210 -11.86 18.89 2.64
C ALA A 210 -12.77 17.74 2.21
N LEU A 211 -12.19 16.76 1.51
CA LEU A 211 -12.83 15.49 1.19
C LEU A 211 -11.80 14.38 1.29
N VAL A 212 -12.08 13.37 2.10
CA VAL A 212 -11.29 12.15 2.24
C VAL A 212 -12.00 11.03 1.48
N GLU A 213 -11.36 10.55 0.41
CA GLU A 213 -11.91 9.51 -0.45
C GLU A 213 -10.94 8.32 -0.52
N ASP A 214 -11.48 7.10 -0.61
CA ASP A 214 -10.69 5.94 -1.00
C ASP A 214 -10.52 5.91 -2.53
N THR A 215 -9.36 5.47 -3.01
CA THR A 215 -9.04 5.36 -4.45
C THR A 215 -9.17 3.94 -4.97
#